data_AF-A0A2V8UH98-F1
#
_entry.id   AF-A0A2V8UH98-F1
#
_cell.length_a   1.000
_cell.length_b   1.000
_cell.length_c   1.000
_cell.angle_alpha   90.00
_cell.angle_beta   90.00
_cell.angle_gamma   90.00
#
_symmetry.space_group_name_H-M   'P 1'
#
loop_
_entity.id
_entity.type
_entity.pdbx_description
1 polymer ?
#
loop_
_entity_poly.entity_id
_entity_poly.type
_entity_poly.pdbx_seq_one_letter_code
_entity_poly.pdbx_strand_id
1 'polypeptide(L)'
;MRSKTAFASIVLFLIPHSSYSQANKTRVTETQLASGRIVDLQGRPRCCVVLTLVPINSPTAMPITAFTKYDGSISFSGLQRISYELSIPGGDFSIHPARIDAPTAGDLEIGDVVVEPAVSSNFNIDQVLVDRHVVDNPLVGVFMLGRETAGASDKPQDPCWVHADRYKTVEEFVGRGAQRIRATRVTAAPTVRADGTPVPIAINPDSVRADLLRVWLGYFRFAACSIMWAEGAGWSVEAQVEYPDHRNAFLRTNGMHTYIRDRDGRNWYIRLWPAVD
;
A
#
# COMPACT_ATOMS: atom_id res chain seq x y z
N MET A 1 -48.69 61.39 0.26
CA MET A 1 -48.47 59.99 0.69
C MET A 1 -46.97 59.72 0.71
N ARG A 2 -46.48 59.17 1.83
CA ARG A 2 -45.05 58.90 2.07
C ARG A 2 -44.54 57.80 1.15
N SER A 3 -43.34 57.97 0.62
CA SER A 3 -42.40 56.85 0.49
C SER A 3 -40.98 57.38 0.63
N LYS A 4 -40.30 56.90 1.68
CA LYS A 4 -38.86 57.08 1.91
C LYS A 4 -38.14 56.02 1.09
N THR A 5 -37.06 56.38 0.41
CA THR A 5 -36.04 55.41 -0.01
C THR A 5 -34.66 56.00 0.19
N ALA A 6 -33.84 55.21 0.86
CA ALA A 6 -32.59 55.55 1.50
C ALA A 6 -31.44 55.71 0.50
N PHE A 7 -30.49 56.56 0.87
CA PHE A 7 -29.13 56.58 0.34
C PHE A 7 -28.41 55.29 0.76
N ALA A 8 -27.95 54.51 -0.22
CA ALA A 8 -26.93 53.49 -0.03
C ALA A 8 -25.84 53.75 -1.07
N SER A 9 -24.69 54.26 -0.61
CA SER A 9 -23.48 54.38 -1.42
C SER A 9 -22.91 52.99 -1.67
N ILE A 10 -22.86 52.56 -2.93
CA ILE A 10 -22.08 51.40 -3.36
C ILE A 10 -20.82 51.95 -4.02
N VAL A 11 -19.68 51.74 -3.35
CA VAL A 11 -18.36 51.91 -3.95
C VAL A 11 -18.17 50.80 -4.97
N LEU A 12 -18.24 51.14 -6.25
CA LEU A 12 -17.90 50.24 -7.36
C LEU A 12 -16.38 50.01 -7.36
N PHE A 13 -15.93 48.81 -6.98
CA PHE A 13 -14.60 48.36 -7.36
C PHE A 13 -14.62 48.03 -8.86
N LEU A 14 -13.85 48.79 -9.64
CA LEU A 14 -13.53 48.52 -11.03
C LEU A 14 -12.80 47.16 -11.11
N ILE A 15 -13.49 46.12 -11.60
CA ILE A 15 -12.83 44.91 -12.09
C ILE A 15 -12.47 45.19 -13.57
N PRO A 16 -11.18 45.15 -13.96
CA PRO A 16 -10.79 45.33 -15.34
C PRO A 16 -11.40 44.24 -16.22
N HIS A 17 -11.97 44.67 -17.34
CA HIS A 17 -12.53 43.81 -18.37
C HIS A 17 -11.43 42.91 -18.93
N SER A 18 -11.50 41.61 -18.65
CA SER A 18 -10.77 40.62 -19.45
C SER A 18 -11.63 40.32 -20.67
N SER A 19 -11.14 40.77 -21.82
CA SER A 19 -11.70 40.50 -23.13
C SER A 19 -12.02 39.01 -23.29
N TYR A 20 -13.27 38.70 -23.61
CA TYR A 20 -13.66 37.42 -24.18
C TYR A 20 -12.95 37.28 -25.53
N SER A 21 -11.80 36.61 -25.52
CA SER A 21 -11.27 35.98 -26.72
C SER A 21 -12.18 34.81 -27.04
N GLN A 22 -12.77 34.80 -28.24
CA GLN A 22 -13.48 33.64 -28.77
C GLN A 22 -12.55 32.42 -28.62
N ALA A 23 -12.95 31.47 -27.77
CA ALA A 23 -12.30 30.19 -27.68
C ALA A 23 -12.32 29.57 -29.07
N ASN A 24 -11.15 29.59 -29.71
CA ASN A 24 -10.82 28.69 -30.79
C ASN A 24 -11.30 27.32 -30.34
N LYS A 25 -12.11 26.60 -31.14
CA LYS A 25 -12.49 25.22 -30.85
C LYS A 25 -11.20 24.41 -30.79
N THR A 26 -10.58 24.37 -29.62
CA THR A 26 -9.50 23.45 -29.31
C THR A 26 -10.13 22.10 -29.52
N ARG A 27 -9.67 21.43 -30.58
CA ARG A 27 -9.95 20.03 -30.85
C ARG A 27 -9.90 19.32 -29.51
N VAL A 28 -11.03 18.81 -29.03
CA VAL A 28 -11.03 17.89 -27.90
C VAL A 28 -10.18 16.74 -28.39
N THR A 29 -8.91 16.70 -27.97
CA THR A 29 -8.07 15.53 -28.17
C THR A 29 -8.88 14.40 -27.56
N GLU A 30 -9.31 13.42 -28.35
CA GLU A 30 -9.99 12.24 -27.84
C GLU A 30 -9.13 11.69 -26.71
N THR A 31 -9.56 11.91 -25.47
CA THR A 31 -8.84 11.47 -24.28
C THR A 31 -9.08 9.98 -24.19
N GLN A 32 -8.03 9.21 -24.43
CA GLN A 32 -8.06 7.77 -24.33
C GLN A 32 -8.03 7.36 -22.85
N LEU A 33 -8.82 6.37 -22.49
CA LEU A 33 -8.73 5.69 -21.20
C LEU A 33 -7.77 4.51 -21.30
N ALA A 34 -7.10 4.21 -20.19
CA ALA A 34 -6.40 2.93 -20.04
C ALA A 34 -6.81 2.27 -18.73
N SER A 35 -7.06 0.96 -18.76
CA SER A 35 -7.46 0.17 -17.61
C SER A 35 -6.59 -1.07 -17.45
N GLY A 36 -6.47 -1.54 -16.22
CA GLY A 36 -5.76 -2.77 -15.89
C GLY A 36 -5.94 -3.13 -14.42
N ARG A 37 -5.13 -4.07 -13.95
CA ARG A 37 -5.07 -4.47 -12.55
C ARG A 37 -3.62 -4.59 -12.10
N ILE A 38 -3.34 -4.18 -10.87
CA ILE A 38 -2.04 -4.43 -10.24
C ILE A 38 -2.14 -5.70 -9.41
N VAL A 39 -1.21 -6.62 -9.62
CA VAL A 39 -1.19 -7.93 -8.97
C VAL A 39 0.22 -8.30 -8.49
N ASP A 40 0.31 -9.32 -7.64
CA ASP A 40 1.57 -10.01 -7.32
C ASP A 40 1.87 -11.16 -8.30
N LEU A 41 3.01 -11.81 -8.11
CA LEU A 41 3.42 -13.00 -8.88
C LEU A 41 2.42 -14.16 -8.83
N GLN A 42 1.52 -14.20 -7.85
CA GLN A 42 0.47 -15.21 -7.71
C GLN A 42 -0.88 -14.73 -8.29
N GLY A 43 -0.94 -13.53 -8.89
CA GLY A 43 -2.16 -12.93 -9.43
C GLY A 43 -3.09 -12.35 -8.37
N ARG A 44 -2.64 -12.21 -7.12
CA ARG A 44 -3.44 -11.58 -6.05
C ARG A 44 -3.41 -10.06 -6.22
N PRO A 45 -4.55 -9.36 -6.05
CA PRO A 45 -4.62 -7.92 -6.25
C PRO A 45 -3.74 -7.15 -5.26
N ARG A 46 -3.17 -6.03 -5.73
CA ARG A 46 -2.44 -5.06 -4.89
C ARG A 46 -3.23 -3.77 -4.81
N CYS A 47 -3.58 -3.38 -3.59
CA CYS A 47 -4.28 -2.13 -3.32
C CYS A 47 -3.30 -1.02 -2.94
N CYS A 48 -3.80 0.22 -2.95
CA CYS A 48 -3.07 1.41 -2.49
C CYS A 48 -1.73 1.68 -3.22
N VAL A 49 -1.48 1.04 -4.36
CA VAL A 49 -0.36 1.33 -5.26
C VAL A 49 -0.64 2.62 -6.01
N VAL A 50 0.37 3.49 -6.06
CA VAL A 50 0.44 4.63 -6.98
C VAL A 50 1.26 4.21 -8.17
N LEU A 51 0.63 4.08 -9.34
CA LEU A 51 1.33 3.80 -10.58
C LEU A 51 1.37 5.07 -11.44
N THR A 52 2.55 5.37 -11.97
CA THR A 52 2.81 6.50 -12.84
C THR A 52 3.23 6.01 -14.22
N LEU A 53 2.50 6.45 -15.25
CA LEU A 53 2.89 6.31 -16.65
C LEU A 53 3.79 7.47 -17.02
N VAL A 54 5.06 7.18 -17.29
CA VAL A 54 6.08 8.16 -17.68
C VAL A 54 6.22 8.14 -19.21
N PRO A 55 5.90 9.24 -19.89
CA PRO A 55 6.05 9.34 -21.34
C PRO A 55 7.46 9.03 -21.82
N ILE A 56 7.58 8.20 -22.86
CA ILE A 56 8.85 7.90 -23.52
C ILE A 56 8.98 8.81 -24.76
N ASN A 57 10.14 9.45 -24.92
CA ASN A 57 10.50 10.26 -26.09
C ASN A 57 9.48 11.37 -26.45
N SER A 58 8.73 11.88 -25.48
CA SER A 58 7.77 12.97 -25.69
C SER A 58 8.13 14.18 -24.82
N PRO A 59 8.57 15.31 -25.41
CA PRO A 59 8.99 16.49 -24.65
C PRO A 59 7.83 17.29 -24.06
N THR A 60 6.58 17.01 -24.49
CA THR A 60 5.39 17.76 -24.09
C THR A 60 4.40 16.94 -23.27
N ALA A 61 4.54 15.62 -23.25
CA ALA A 61 3.70 14.77 -22.44
C ALA A 61 4.17 14.78 -20.98
N MET A 62 3.21 14.94 -20.06
CA MET A 62 3.47 14.87 -18.64
C MET A 62 3.20 13.45 -18.11
N PRO A 63 3.87 13.02 -17.02
CA PRO A 63 3.53 11.78 -16.34
C PRO A 63 2.08 11.77 -15.86
N ILE A 64 1.41 10.63 -16.01
CA ILE A 64 0.02 10.42 -15.59
C ILE A 64 0.04 9.45 -14.41
N THR A 65 -0.61 9.80 -13.31
CA THR A 65 -0.61 8.98 -12.09
C THR A 65 -2.02 8.53 -11.75
N ALA A 66 -2.17 7.27 -11.35
CA ALA A 66 -3.42 6.71 -10.87
C ALA A 66 -3.20 5.87 -9.59
N PHE A 67 -4.26 5.75 -8.81
CA PHE A 67 -4.31 4.96 -7.59
C PHE A 67 -5.10 3.68 -7.84
N THR A 68 -4.58 2.55 -7.37
CA THR A 68 -5.32 1.29 -7.37
C THR A 68 -6.47 1.29 -6.37
N LYS A 69 -7.55 0.61 -6.73
CA LYS A 69 -8.63 0.25 -5.80
C LYS A 69 -8.25 -1.01 -5.01
N TYR A 70 -9.08 -1.38 -4.04
CA TYR A 70 -8.89 -2.57 -3.20
C TYR A 70 -8.84 -3.90 -3.99
N ASP A 71 -9.55 -3.98 -5.12
CA ASP A 71 -9.53 -5.14 -6.03
C ASP A 71 -8.33 -5.13 -7.00
N GLY A 72 -7.39 -4.21 -6.79
CA GLY A 72 -6.22 -3.99 -7.65
C GLY A 72 -6.52 -3.25 -8.95
N SER A 73 -7.77 -2.94 -9.26
CA SER A 73 -8.12 -2.23 -10.50
C SER A 73 -7.51 -0.82 -10.53
N ILE A 74 -7.04 -0.42 -11.71
CA ILE A 74 -6.47 0.90 -11.96
C ILE A 74 -6.97 1.46 -13.29
N SER A 75 -7.12 2.77 -13.36
CA SER A 75 -7.52 3.45 -14.59
C SER A 75 -6.84 4.80 -14.74
N PHE A 76 -6.43 5.09 -15.97
CA PHE A 76 -5.78 6.32 -16.38
C PHE A 76 -6.67 7.03 -17.41
N SER A 77 -6.63 8.36 -17.40
CA SER A 77 -7.36 9.19 -18.35
C SER A 77 -6.43 10.20 -19.00
N GLY A 78 -6.72 10.56 -20.25
CA GLY A 78 -5.96 11.59 -20.96
C GLY A 78 -4.65 11.07 -21.53
N LEU A 79 -4.59 9.78 -21.88
CA LEU A 79 -3.42 9.23 -22.55
C LEU A 79 -3.23 9.90 -23.91
N GLN A 80 -1.98 10.21 -24.21
CA GLN A 80 -1.53 10.55 -25.54
C GLN A 80 -1.12 9.26 -26.26
N ARG A 81 -1.15 9.28 -27.59
CA ARG A 81 -0.82 8.12 -28.44
C ARG A 81 0.70 7.95 -28.56
N ILE A 82 1.34 7.60 -27.45
CA ILE A 82 2.78 7.42 -27.29
C ILE A 82 3.07 6.20 -26.40
N SER A 83 4.34 5.83 -26.31
CA SER A 83 4.79 4.80 -25.37
C SER A 83 5.00 5.39 -23.98
N TYR A 84 4.73 4.56 -22.96
CA TYR A 84 4.91 4.91 -21.56
C TYR A 84 5.74 3.85 -20.85
N GLU A 85 6.62 4.29 -19.96
CA GLU A 85 7.25 3.46 -18.94
C GLU A 85 6.41 3.49 -17.67
N LEU A 86 6.20 2.32 -17.06
CA LEU A 86 5.46 2.18 -15.82
C LEU A 86 6.45 2.35 -14.67
N SER A 87 6.12 3.23 -13.72
CA SER A 87 6.94 3.43 -12.52
C SER A 87 6.07 3.59 -11.28
N ILE A 88 6.61 3.20 -10.12
CA ILE A 88 6.00 3.47 -8.81
C ILE A 88 6.90 4.47 -8.09
N PRO A 89 6.40 5.65 -7.71
CA PRO A 89 7.22 6.67 -7.09
C PRO A 89 7.89 6.21 -5.78
N GLY A 90 9.21 6.39 -5.72
CA GLY A 90 10.01 6.36 -4.48
C GLY A 90 10.52 4.98 -4.04
N GLY A 91 10.08 3.88 -4.65
CA GLY A 91 10.61 2.55 -4.34
C GLY A 91 11.18 1.85 -5.56
N ASP A 92 12.09 0.91 -5.32
CA ASP A 92 12.63 0.06 -6.36
C ASP A 92 11.67 -1.14 -6.54
N PHE A 93 10.98 -1.18 -7.67
CA PHE A 93 10.02 -2.23 -7.99
C PHE A 93 10.35 -2.89 -9.32
N SER A 94 10.25 -4.21 -9.38
CA SER A 94 10.17 -4.94 -10.63
C SER A 94 8.73 -4.88 -11.12
N ILE A 95 8.53 -4.33 -12.32
CA ILE A 95 7.20 -4.10 -12.91
C ILE A 95 7.13 -4.84 -14.24
N HIS A 96 6.09 -5.64 -14.43
CA HIS A 96 5.85 -6.39 -15.66
C HIS A 96 4.39 -6.28 -16.12
N PRO A 97 4.11 -5.75 -17.33
CA PRO A 97 5.07 -5.18 -18.27
C PRO A 97 5.65 -3.85 -17.75
N ALA A 98 6.93 -3.59 -17.99
CA ALA A 98 7.57 -2.33 -17.61
C ALA A 98 7.18 -1.17 -18.54
N ARG A 99 6.61 -1.47 -19.72
CA ARG A 99 6.27 -0.51 -20.76
C ARG A 99 4.95 -0.88 -21.41
N ILE A 100 4.19 0.13 -21.82
CA ILE A 100 2.96 -0.01 -22.58
C ILE A 100 2.96 0.99 -23.75
N ASP A 101 2.31 0.60 -24.84
CA ASP A 101 2.13 1.46 -26.01
C ASP A 101 0.65 1.83 -26.10
N ALA A 102 0.35 3.14 -26.06
CA ALA A 102 -1.01 3.60 -26.26
C ALA A 102 -1.41 3.39 -27.74
N PRO A 103 -2.51 2.68 -28.02
CA PRO A 103 -2.90 2.37 -29.39
C PRO A 103 -3.33 3.62 -30.14
N THR A 104 -3.33 3.52 -31.46
CA THR A 104 -3.67 4.62 -32.36
C THR A 104 -5.15 5.01 -32.32
N ALA A 105 -6.03 4.14 -31.80
CA ALA A 105 -7.46 4.39 -31.59
C ALA A 105 -8.03 3.47 -30.50
N GLY A 106 -9.14 3.89 -29.88
CA GLY A 106 -9.84 3.15 -28.83
C GLY A 106 -9.18 3.25 -27.46
N ASP A 107 -9.79 2.65 -26.43
CA ASP A 107 -9.21 2.56 -25.08
C ASP A 107 -8.13 1.47 -25.01
N LEU A 108 -7.21 1.60 -24.06
CA LEU A 108 -6.12 0.64 -23.83
C LEU A 108 -6.46 -0.29 -22.66
N GLU A 109 -6.55 -1.59 -22.92
CA GLU A 109 -6.51 -2.61 -21.86
C GLU A 109 -5.06 -3.04 -21.63
N ILE A 110 -4.50 -2.64 -20.48
CA ILE A 110 -3.14 -2.98 -20.04
C ILE A 110 -3.09 -4.44 -19.59
N GLY A 111 -4.18 -4.96 -19.04
CA GLY A 111 -4.23 -6.26 -18.38
C GLY A 111 -3.64 -6.23 -16.97
N ASP A 112 -3.07 -7.36 -16.55
CA ASP A 112 -2.41 -7.48 -15.24
C ASP A 112 -0.99 -6.92 -15.31
N VAL A 113 -0.70 -5.98 -14.41
CA VAL A 113 0.64 -5.45 -14.14
C VAL A 113 1.14 -6.08 -12.85
N VAL A 114 2.13 -6.96 -12.98
CA VAL A 114 2.81 -7.57 -11.83
C VAL A 114 3.77 -6.56 -11.24
N VAL A 115 3.66 -6.33 -9.92
CA VAL A 115 4.54 -5.43 -9.16
C VAL A 115 5.13 -6.19 -7.99
N GLU A 116 6.46 -6.26 -7.95
CA GLU A 116 7.20 -6.84 -6.83
C GLU A 116 8.28 -5.89 -6.31
N PRO A 117 8.55 -5.87 -4.99
CA PRO A 117 9.74 -5.24 -4.43
C PRO A 117 11.02 -5.71 -5.13
N ALA A 118 11.82 -4.81 -5.70
CA ALA A 118 13.11 -5.14 -6.32
C ALA A 118 14.21 -5.30 -5.26
N VAL A 119 14.06 -6.33 -4.42
CA VAL A 119 14.95 -6.56 -3.27
C VAL A 119 16.02 -7.59 -3.61
N SER A 120 17.27 -7.23 -3.36
CA SER A 120 18.39 -8.19 -3.31
C SER A 120 18.62 -8.61 -1.86
N SER A 121 18.13 -9.79 -1.50
CA SER A 121 18.34 -10.43 -0.20
C SER A 121 18.75 -11.89 -0.37
N ASN A 122 19.63 -12.36 0.50
CA ASN A 122 19.92 -13.79 0.63
C ASN A 122 18.84 -14.52 1.45
N PHE A 123 17.94 -13.76 2.09
CA PHE A 123 16.83 -14.30 2.85
C PHE A 123 15.74 -14.84 1.91
N ASN A 124 15.36 -16.10 2.08
CA ASN A 124 14.44 -16.77 1.18
C ASN A 124 13.38 -17.61 1.91
N ILE A 125 12.51 -18.25 1.14
CA ILE A 125 11.34 -18.98 1.65
C ILE A 125 11.72 -20.17 2.56
N ASP A 126 12.88 -20.78 2.38
CA ASP A 126 13.33 -21.92 3.20
C ASP A 126 13.75 -21.49 4.60
N GLN A 127 14.00 -20.19 4.79
CA GLN A 127 14.27 -19.59 6.09
C GLN A 127 12.99 -19.14 6.80
N VAL A 128 11.82 -19.29 6.19
CA VAL A 128 10.52 -19.04 6.81
C VAL A 128 9.89 -20.36 7.23
N LEU A 129 9.75 -20.56 8.54
CA LEU A 129 9.15 -21.77 9.13
C LEU A 129 7.75 -21.47 9.65
N VAL A 130 6.80 -22.29 9.20
CA VAL A 130 5.41 -22.29 9.71
C VAL A 130 5.08 -23.73 10.05
N ASP A 131 5.08 -24.05 11.35
CA ASP A 131 4.77 -25.39 11.81
C ASP A 131 3.25 -25.64 11.72
N ARG A 132 2.85 -26.85 11.28
CA ARG A 132 1.41 -27.19 11.07
C ARG A 132 0.54 -26.91 12.29
N HIS A 133 1.02 -27.21 13.49
CA HIS A 133 0.26 -27.01 14.73
C HIS A 133 -0.15 -25.53 14.96
N VAL A 134 0.58 -24.57 14.38
CA VAL A 134 0.29 -23.14 14.47
C VAL A 134 -0.91 -22.75 13.58
N VAL A 135 -1.06 -23.41 12.43
CA VAL A 135 -2.13 -23.13 11.46
C VAL A 135 -3.34 -24.05 11.61
N ASP A 136 -3.17 -25.23 12.20
CA ASP A 136 -4.26 -26.20 12.45
C ASP A 136 -5.17 -25.76 13.60
N ASN A 137 -4.69 -24.85 14.47
CA ASN A 137 -5.46 -24.28 15.58
C ASN A 137 -5.37 -22.74 15.57
N PRO A 138 -5.92 -22.07 14.54
CA PRO A 138 -5.91 -20.62 14.53
C PRO A 138 -6.76 -20.10 15.69
N LEU A 139 -6.23 -19.16 16.46
CA LEU A 139 -7.04 -18.50 17.47
C LEU A 139 -8.12 -17.65 16.79
N VAL A 140 -9.36 -17.78 17.26
CA VAL A 140 -10.48 -16.97 16.77
C VAL A 140 -10.29 -15.54 17.28
N GLY A 141 -10.12 -14.61 16.35
CA GLY A 141 -9.97 -13.20 16.67
C GLY A 141 -9.17 -12.43 15.63
N VAL A 142 -9.21 -11.11 15.77
CA VAL A 142 -8.41 -10.17 14.98
C VAL A 142 -7.41 -9.54 15.94
N PHE A 143 -6.11 -9.58 15.60
CA PHE A 143 -5.16 -8.77 16.34
C PHE A 143 -5.45 -7.29 16.05
N MET A 144 -6.10 -6.64 17.00
CA MET A 144 -6.12 -5.18 17.04
C MET A 144 -4.73 -4.74 17.48
N LEU A 145 -3.87 -4.42 16.50
CA LEU A 145 -2.48 -3.99 16.72
C LEU A 145 -2.35 -2.79 17.68
N GLY A 146 -3.46 -2.16 18.07
CA GLY A 146 -3.51 -0.98 18.93
C GLY A 146 -3.79 -1.20 20.41
N ARG A 147 -4.19 -2.40 20.84
CA ARG A 147 -4.67 -2.60 22.22
C ARG A 147 -3.59 -3.02 23.22
N GLU A 148 -2.44 -3.49 22.75
CA GLU A 148 -1.36 -3.98 23.64
C GLU A 148 -0.49 -2.86 24.24
N THR A 149 -0.56 -1.63 23.73
CA THR A 149 0.16 -0.47 24.29
C THR A 149 -0.70 0.44 25.17
N ALA A 150 -2.02 0.23 25.23
CA ALA A 150 -2.93 1.03 26.05
C ALA A 150 -2.77 0.80 27.57
N GLY A 151 -1.89 -0.12 27.98
CA GLY A 151 -1.54 -0.36 29.39
C GLY A 151 -0.40 0.49 29.93
N ALA A 152 0.25 1.33 29.12
CA ALA A 152 1.36 2.17 29.57
C ALA A 152 1.26 3.62 29.04
N SER A 153 0.69 4.46 29.91
CA SER A 153 0.68 5.93 29.90
C SER A 153 -0.39 6.64 29.07
N ASP A 154 -1.35 7.22 29.81
CA ASP A 154 -2.32 8.24 29.40
C ASP A 154 -1.67 9.58 29.02
N LYS A 155 -0.72 9.63 28.08
CA LYS A 155 -0.34 10.89 27.38
C LYS A 155 0.19 10.57 25.98
N PRO A 156 -0.14 11.37 24.94
CA PRO A 156 0.58 11.32 23.68
C PRO A 156 2.00 11.84 23.95
N GLN A 157 2.92 10.91 24.21
CA GLN A 157 4.35 11.20 24.08
C GLN A 157 4.59 11.52 22.60
N ASP A 158 5.45 12.51 22.33
CA ASP A 158 5.69 13.13 21.02
C ASP A 158 5.52 12.19 19.81
N PRO A 159 5.02 12.70 18.67
CA PRO A 159 4.86 11.89 17.47
C PRO A 159 6.24 11.39 16.99
N CYS A 160 6.55 10.17 17.38
CA CYS A 160 7.78 9.43 17.09
C CYS A 160 7.74 8.88 15.67
N TRP A 161 7.77 9.77 14.68
CA TRP A 161 7.88 9.41 13.29
C TRP A 161 9.34 9.24 12.90
N VAL A 162 9.67 8.06 12.37
CA VAL A 162 10.88 7.88 11.58
C VAL A 162 10.45 7.91 10.12
N HIS A 163 10.64 9.06 9.48
CA HIS A 163 10.51 9.17 8.03
C HIS A 163 11.74 8.55 7.39
N ALA A 164 11.52 7.59 6.50
CA ALA A 164 12.59 7.13 5.63
C ALA A 164 12.64 8.05 4.41
N ASP A 165 13.83 8.59 4.11
CA ASP A 165 14.04 9.46 2.93
C ASP A 165 13.70 8.75 1.61
N ARG A 166 13.70 7.42 1.63
CA ARG A 166 13.27 6.51 0.57
C ARG A 166 12.59 5.30 1.19
N TYR A 167 11.80 4.59 0.40
CA TYR A 167 11.21 3.35 0.88
C TYR A 167 12.31 2.35 1.29
N LYS A 168 12.16 1.71 2.44
CA LYS A 168 13.11 0.71 2.96
C LYS A 168 12.42 -0.63 3.13
N THR A 169 13.17 -1.71 2.96
CA THR A 169 12.66 -3.05 3.31
C THR A 169 12.61 -3.23 4.83
N VAL A 170 11.74 -4.10 5.32
CA VAL A 170 11.71 -4.46 6.76
C VAL A 170 13.06 -5.02 7.19
N GLU A 171 13.67 -5.89 6.38
CA GLU A 171 15.00 -6.42 6.63
C GLU A 171 16.05 -5.30 6.83
N GLU A 172 16.09 -4.30 5.94
CA GLU A 172 17.03 -3.17 6.08
C GLU A 172 16.77 -2.31 7.31
N PHE A 173 15.52 -2.21 7.73
CA PHE A 173 15.11 -1.38 8.86
C PHE A 173 15.42 -2.02 10.21
N VAL A 174 15.02 -3.27 10.38
CA VAL A 174 15.20 -4.03 11.63
C VAL A 174 16.62 -4.56 11.76
N GLY A 175 17.34 -4.64 10.64
CA GLY A 175 18.72 -5.07 10.53
C GLY A 175 18.83 -6.36 9.72
N ARG A 176 19.76 -6.33 8.75
CA ARG A 176 20.09 -7.47 7.89
C ARG A 176 20.68 -8.65 8.67
N GLY A 177 20.66 -9.84 8.07
CA GLY A 177 21.33 -11.03 8.61
C GLY A 177 20.45 -11.89 9.51
N ALA A 178 19.13 -11.80 9.36
CA ALA A 178 18.21 -12.77 9.96
C ALA A 178 18.54 -14.18 9.42
N GLN A 179 18.58 -15.16 10.31
CA GLN A 179 18.78 -16.56 9.93
C GLN A 179 17.45 -17.24 9.59
N ARG A 180 16.40 -16.89 10.33
CA ARG A 180 15.09 -17.53 10.22
C ARG A 180 13.97 -16.60 10.68
N ILE A 181 12.79 -16.77 10.09
CA ILE A 181 11.52 -16.27 10.61
C ILE A 181 10.66 -17.48 10.95
N ARG A 182 10.22 -17.59 12.20
CA ARG A 182 9.35 -18.68 12.66
C ARG A 182 8.00 -18.12 13.06
N ALA A 183 6.94 -18.55 12.39
CA ALA A 183 5.58 -18.27 12.85
C ALA A 183 5.34 -18.97 14.19
N THR A 184 4.87 -18.22 15.17
CA THR A 184 4.56 -18.70 16.51
C THR A 184 3.06 -18.76 16.77
N ARG A 185 2.28 -17.98 16.02
CA ARG A 185 0.82 -17.91 16.17
C ARG A 185 0.17 -17.42 14.88
N VAL A 186 -0.98 -17.98 14.53
CA VAL A 186 -1.86 -17.44 13.49
C VAL A 186 -3.25 -17.24 14.09
N THR A 187 -3.88 -16.12 13.73
CA THR A 187 -5.28 -15.82 14.06
C THR A 187 -6.06 -15.59 12.77
N ALA A 188 -7.33 -15.96 12.77
CA ALA A 188 -8.24 -15.64 11.67
C ALA A 188 -9.61 -15.22 12.23
N ALA A 189 -10.24 -14.28 11.53
CA ALA A 189 -11.58 -13.82 11.84
C ALA A 189 -12.57 -14.97 11.57
N PRO A 190 -13.53 -15.27 12.46
CA PRO A 190 -14.44 -16.38 12.25
C PRO A 190 -15.24 -16.18 10.96
N THR A 191 -15.21 -17.16 10.06
CA THR A 191 -16.19 -17.23 8.97
C THR A 191 -17.45 -17.87 9.54
N VAL A 192 -18.59 -17.23 9.38
CA VAL A 192 -19.88 -17.76 9.86
C VAL A 192 -20.77 -17.99 8.65
N ARG A 193 -21.39 -19.17 8.54
CA ARG A 193 -22.40 -19.43 7.52
C ARG A 193 -23.63 -18.56 7.77
N ALA A 194 -24.50 -18.45 6.75
CA ALA A 194 -25.78 -17.74 6.87
C ALA A 194 -26.67 -18.27 8.00
N ASP A 195 -26.49 -19.52 8.42
CA ASP A 195 -27.21 -20.17 9.53
C ASP A 195 -26.56 -19.96 10.91
N GLY A 196 -25.49 -19.16 11.01
CA GLY A 196 -24.78 -18.89 12.27
C GLY A 196 -23.71 -19.92 12.62
N THR A 197 -23.48 -20.95 11.79
CA THR A 197 -22.48 -21.98 12.07
C THR A 197 -21.06 -21.46 11.80
N PRO A 198 -20.13 -21.54 12.78
CA PRO A 198 -18.71 -21.24 12.54
C PRO A 198 -18.12 -22.21 11.52
N VAL A 199 -17.40 -21.68 10.54
CA VAL A 199 -16.63 -22.45 9.56
C VAL A 199 -15.16 -22.38 9.97
N PRO A 200 -14.50 -23.53 10.19
CA PRO A 200 -13.06 -23.55 10.38
C PRO A 200 -12.37 -22.92 9.17
N ILE A 201 -11.50 -21.93 9.40
CA ILE A 201 -10.66 -21.37 8.35
C ILE A 201 -9.49 -22.32 8.18
N ALA A 202 -9.45 -23.02 7.04
CA ALA A 202 -8.29 -23.78 6.64
C ALA A 202 -7.19 -22.80 6.22
N ILE A 203 -6.14 -22.68 7.04
CA ILE A 203 -4.99 -21.83 6.75
C ILE A 203 -3.90 -22.70 6.15
N ASN A 204 -3.49 -22.37 4.92
CA ASN A 204 -2.39 -23.06 4.25
C ASN A 204 -1.03 -22.56 4.82
N PRO A 205 -0.18 -23.43 5.40
CA PRO A 205 1.15 -23.04 5.88
C PRO A 205 2.00 -22.36 4.80
N ASP A 206 1.94 -22.83 3.55
CA ASP A 206 2.76 -22.27 2.48
C ASP A 206 2.33 -20.85 2.11
N SER A 207 1.03 -20.54 2.22
CA SER A 207 0.52 -19.18 2.06
C SER A 207 1.07 -18.27 3.18
N VAL A 208 1.06 -18.74 4.43
CA VAL A 208 1.62 -17.98 5.56
C VAL A 208 3.14 -17.77 5.39
N ARG A 209 3.87 -18.79 4.92
CA ARG A 209 5.31 -18.67 4.63
C ARG A 209 5.57 -17.59 3.56
N ALA A 210 4.82 -17.64 2.47
CA ALA A 210 4.93 -16.68 1.38
C ALA A 210 4.60 -15.26 1.86
N ASP A 211 3.55 -15.09 2.67
CA ASP A 211 3.16 -13.79 3.20
C ASP A 211 4.17 -13.23 4.20
N LEU A 212 4.74 -14.06 5.08
CA LEU A 212 5.81 -13.65 5.99
C LEU A 212 7.06 -13.23 5.24
N LEU A 213 7.50 -13.99 4.24
CA LEU A 213 8.65 -13.63 3.40
C LEU A 213 8.40 -12.29 2.69
N ARG A 214 7.21 -12.14 2.12
CA ARG A 214 6.79 -10.92 1.43
C ARG A 214 6.76 -9.71 2.35
N VAL A 215 6.27 -9.87 3.59
CA VAL A 215 6.28 -8.80 4.58
C VAL A 215 7.71 -8.43 4.96
N TRP A 216 8.58 -9.43 5.16
CA TRP A 216 9.98 -9.22 5.54
C TRP A 216 10.79 -8.48 4.48
N LEU A 217 10.53 -8.78 3.21
CA LEU A 217 11.16 -8.11 2.07
C LEU A 217 10.34 -6.91 1.57
N GLY A 218 9.22 -6.59 2.21
CA GLY A 218 8.32 -5.52 1.79
C GLY A 218 8.86 -4.12 2.12
N TYR A 219 8.52 -3.15 1.29
CA TYR A 219 8.91 -1.75 1.46
C TYR A 219 7.97 -0.98 2.38
N PHE A 220 8.46 0.07 3.05
CA PHE A 220 7.63 1.03 3.79
C PHE A 220 8.24 2.44 3.72
N ARG A 221 7.42 3.48 3.86
CA ARG A 221 7.86 4.90 3.82
C ARG A 221 8.10 5.50 5.20
N PHE A 222 7.34 5.05 6.20
CA PHE A 222 7.38 5.59 7.55
C PHE A 222 7.22 4.48 8.58
N ALA A 223 7.83 4.69 9.75
CA ALA A 223 7.57 3.91 10.95
C ALA A 223 7.13 4.86 12.07
N ALA A 224 6.20 4.40 12.91
CA ALA A 224 5.75 5.09 14.11
C ALA A 224 6.01 4.22 15.35
N CYS A 225 6.19 4.80 16.53
CA CYS A 225 6.30 4.04 17.78
C CYS A 225 4.95 3.81 18.49
N SER A 226 3.85 4.32 17.93
CA SER A 226 2.48 4.06 18.37
C SER A 226 1.61 3.67 17.18
N ILE A 227 0.50 2.95 17.45
CA ILE A 227 -0.45 2.66 16.40
C ILE A 227 -1.19 3.95 16.01
N MET A 228 -1.41 4.14 14.71
CA MET A 228 -2.11 5.32 14.20
C MET A 228 -3.35 4.98 13.36
N TRP A 229 -3.71 3.70 13.32
CA TRP A 229 -4.82 3.17 12.54
C TRP A 229 -5.52 2.04 13.29
N ALA A 230 -6.85 2.02 13.26
CA ALA A 230 -7.67 0.94 13.81
C ALA A 230 -8.40 0.25 12.66
N GLU A 231 -7.71 -0.68 12.01
CA GLU A 231 -8.24 -1.42 10.85
C GLU A 231 -8.34 -2.91 11.22
N GLY A 232 -9.50 -3.50 11.00
CA GLY A 232 -9.74 -4.91 11.25
C GLY A 232 -9.13 -5.76 10.15
N ALA A 233 -8.33 -6.77 10.52
CA ALA A 233 -7.78 -7.74 9.59
C ALA A 233 -8.57 -9.05 9.64
N GLY A 234 -8.84 -9.66 8.49
CA GLY A 234 -9.45 -11.00 8.43
C GLY A 234 -8.52 -12.12 8.95
N TRP A 235 -7.22 -11.85 9.07
CA TRP A 235 -6.20 -12.77 9.58
C TRP A 235 -4.98 -12.00 10.10
N SER A 236 -4.14 -12.67 10.88
CA SER A 236 -2.83 -12.14 11.25
C SER A 236 -1.89 -13.25 11.73
N VAL A 237 -0.60 -13.03 11.58
CA VAL A 237 0.47 -13.94 12.02
C VAL A 237 1.41 -13.22 12.98
N GLU A 238 1.80 -13.92 14.05
CA GLU A 238 2.94 -13.58 14.89
C GLU A 238 4.12 -14.46 14.51
N ALA A 239 5.30 -13.85 14.45
CA ALA A 239 6.53 -14.54 14.14
C ALA A 239 7.70 -14.00 14.96
N GLN A 240 8.66 -14.87 15.22
CA GLN A 240 9.96 -14.52 15.77
C GLN A 240 10.99 -14.49 14.65
N VAL A 241 11.80 -13.44 14.61
CA VAL A 241 12.95 -13.32 13.71
C VAL A 241 14.20 -13.68 14.50
N GLU A 242 14.82 -14.79 14.12
CA GLU A 242 15.99 -15.37 14.78
C GLU A 242 17.27 -14.83 14.12
N TYR A 243 18.20 -14.33 14.94
CA TYR A 243 19.51 -13.83 14.51
C TYR A 243 20.65 -14.68 15.11
N PRO A 244 21.86 -14.67 14.49
CA PRO A 244 23.01 -15.43 14.99
C PRO A 244 23.45 -15.03 16.41
N ASP A 245 23.18 -13.78 16.82
CA ASP A 245 23.55 -13.24 18.13
C ASP A 245 22.50 -13.52 19.22
N HIS A 246 21.49 -14.35 18.92
CA HIS A 246 20.36 -14.68 19.79
C HIS A 246 19.50 -13.50 20.24
N ARG A 247 19.76 -12.29 19.73
CA ARG A 247 18.89 -11.13 19.93
C ARG A 247 17.82 -11.19 18.85
N ASN A 248 16.67 -11.72 19.22
CA ASN A 248 15.56 -11.92 18.30
C ASN A 248 14.72 -10.66 18.17
N ALA A 249 14.18 -10.44 16.97
CA ALA A 249 13.09 -9.49 16.78
C ALA A 249 11.74 -10.23 16.81
N PHE A 250 10.67 -9.51 17.10
CA PHE A 250 9.31 -10.02 17.04
C PHE A 250 8.54 -9.26 15.98
N LEU A 251 7.72 -9.97 15.21
CA LEU A 251 6.91 -9.42 14.14
C LEU A 251 5.48 -9.90 14.29
N ARG A 252 4.52 -9.00 14.14
CA ARG A 252 3.11 -9.34 13.97
C ARG A 252 2.56 -8.60 12.76
N THR A 253 1.90 -9.30 11.85
CA THR A 253 1.42 -8.70 10.59
C THR A 253 0.12 -9.30 10.12
N ASN A 254 -0.65 -8.52 9.37
CA ASN A 254 -1.78 -8.97 8.56
C ASN A 254 -1.51 -8.88 7.04
N GLY A 255 -0.26 -8.64 6.63
CA GLY A 255 0.11 -8.43 5.22
C GLY A 255 0.10 -6.97 4.76
N MET A 256 -0.53 -6.05 5.50
CA MET A 256 -0.50 -4.60 5.22
C MET A 256 0.12 -3.82 6.38
N HIS A 257 -0.31 -4.10 7.59
CA HIS A 257 0.18 -3.51 8.82
C HIS A 257 1.10 -4.49 9.52
N THR A 258 2.25 -4.00 9.94
CA THR A 258 3.24 -4.81 10.64
C THR A 258 3.66 -4.06 11.91
N TYR A 259 3.49 -4.73 13.03
CA TYR A 259 4.14 -4.39 14.28
C TYR A 259 5.46 -5.14 14.37
N ILE A 260 6.52 -4.46 14.78
CA ILE A 260 7.83 -5.04 14.99
C ILE A 260 8.35 -4.59 16.35
N ARG A 261 8.87 -5.54 17.13
CA ARG A 261 9.81 -5.24 18.21
C ARG A 261 11.21 -5.60 17.74
N ASP A 262 12.07 -4.60 17.61
CA ASP A 262 13.44 -4.81 17.14
C ASP A 262 14.34 -5.47 18.21
N ARG A 263 15.58 -5.76 17.83
CA ARG A 263 16.58 -6.43 18.70
C ARG A 263 16.99 -5.61 19.93
N ASP A 264 16.70 -4.31 19.93
CA ASP A 264 16.95 -3.40 21.04
C ASP A 264 15.69 -3.18 21.90
N GLY A 265 14.60 -3.91 21.60
CA GLY A 265 13.34 -3.85 22.33
C GLY A 265 12.43 -2.69 21.94
N ARG A 266 12.75 -1.92 20.89
CA ARG A 266 11.93 -0.80 20.45
C ARG A 266 10.77 -1.28 19.60
N ASN A 267 9.64 -0.63 19.78
CA ASN A 267 8.39 -0.96 19.11
C ASN A 267 8.18 -0.07 17.89
N TRP A 268 7.86 -0.68 16.76
CA TRP A 268 7.63 -0.03 15.49
C TRP A 268 6.33 -0.51 14.87
N TYR A 269 5.58 0.43 14.32
CA TYR A 269 4.37 0.21 13.54
C TYR A 269 4.64 0.74 12.14
N ILE A 270 4.58 -0.17 11.16
CA ILE A 270 4.83 0.13 9.75
C ILE A 270 3.63 -0.29 8.91
N ARG A 271 3.43 0.42 7.81
CA ARG A 271 2.51 0.02 6.74
C ARG A 271 3.34 -0.30 5.51
N LEU A 272 3.14 -1.50 4.97
CA LEU A 272 3.82 -1.94 3.77
C LEU A 272 3.32 -1.19 2.53
N TRP A 273 4.20 -1.05 1.56
CA TRP A 273 3.99 -0.40 0.29
C TRP A 273 4.56 -1.24 -0.87
N PRO A 274 3.74 -1.64 -1.86
CA PRO A 274 2.28 -1.54 -1.86
C PRO A 274 1.64 -2.40 -0.77
N ALA A 275 0.47 -1.98 -0.30
CA ALA A 275 -0.30 -2.72 0.69
C ALA A 275 -1.04 -3.90 0.05
N VAL A 276 -1.46 -4.86 0.88
CA VAL A 276 -2.26 -6.02 0.48
C VAL A 276 -3.38 -6.18 1.49
N ASP A 277 -4.62 -6.23 1.02
CA ASP A 277 -5.76 -6.68 1.82
C ASP A 277 -6.05 -8.16 1.57
#